data_AF-A0A971R302-F1
#
_entry.id   AF-A0A971R302-F1
#
_cell.length_a   1.000
_cell.length_b   1.000
_cell.length_c   1.000
_cell.angle_alpha   90.00
_cell.angle_beta   90.00
_cell.angle_gamma   90.00
#
_symmetry.space_group_name_H-M   'P 1'
#
loop_
_entity.id
_entity.type
_entity.pdbx_description
1 polymer ?
#
loop_
_entity_poly.entity_id
_entity_poly.type
_entity_poly.pdbx_seq_one_letter_code
_entity_poly.pdbx_strand_id
1 'polypeptide(L)'
;MRKVMLTVAILVLFVSFTVALVGGSQVPEFFSDWRFLRAHVFSDYVVYELMQTDMSGFEVKVVQAGPTGGLKIGFFSKSVLVAESGPNFFMGLWNDVLMVDTGTAPEPRLLSLYHIPEKRLVHRDSYFSPVEIDGERLLYYRDIGLRFYDPVNEKRLPEELAFLEESLVSMLKDQPYLGVAISEKVYLDLLTFELVNTGEYVIRYVQ
;
A
#
# COMPACT_ATOMS: atom_id res chain seq x y z
N MET A 1 -4.48 -44.51 -26.25
CA MET A 1 -3.65 -43.79 -25.27
C MET A 1 -3.39 -42.39 -25.81
N ARG A 2 -4.33 -41.47 -25.55
CA ARG A 2 -4.19 -40.29 -24.67
C ARG A 2 -3.13 -39.29 -25.16
N LYS A 3 -3.65 -38.23 -25.78
CA LYS A 3 -3.05 -36.91 -26.03
C LYS A 3 -2.15 -36.49 -24.86
N VAL A 4 -0.85 -36.51 -25.07
CA VAL A 4 0.09 -35.67 -24.33
C VAL A 4 0.40 -34.51 -25.27
N MET A 5 -0.59 -33.62 -25.42
CA MET A 5 -0.26 -32.24 -25.74
C MET A 5 0.54 -31.77 -24.54
N LEU A 6 1.83 -31.60 -24.76
CA LEU A 6 2.74 -30.91 -23.88
C LEU A 6 2.24 -29.46 -23.82
N THR A 7 1.21 -29.25 -23.00
CA THR A 7 0.86 -27.94 -22.49
C THR A 7 2.10 -27.52 -21.72
N VAL A 8 2.97 -26.78 -22.41
CA VAL A 8 3.82 -25.79 -21.77
C VAL A 8 2.83 -24.90 -21.04
N ALA A 9 2.48 -25.30 -19.82
CA ALA A 9 1.96 -24.42 -18.83
C ALA A 9 3.08 -23.39 -18.67
N ILE A 10 2.96 -22.31 -19.44
CA ILE A 10 3.45 -21.03 -19.01
C ILE A 10 2.76 -20.87 -17.66
N LEU A 11 3.48 -21.29 -16.62
CA LEU A 11 3.25 -20.92 -15.25
C LEU A 11 3.49 -19.41 -15.27
N VAL A 12 2.50 -18.66 -15.76
CA VAL A 12 2.36 -17.26 -15.41
C VAL A 12 2.19 -17.35 -13.91
N LEU A 13 3.30 -17.11 -13.20
CA LEU A 13 3.25 -16.64 -11.83
C LEU A 13 2.35 -15.41 -11.89
N PHE A 14 1.04 -15.63 -11.72
CA PHE A 14 0.18 -14.64 -11.13
C PHE A 14 0.75 -14.47 -9.73
N VAL A 15 1.75 -13.59 -9.62
CA VAL A 15 1.92 -12.83 -8.40
C VAL A 15 0.56 -12.18 -8.24
N SER A 16 -0.26 -12.80 -7.41
CA SER A 16 -1.48 -12.21 -6.92
C SER A 16 -0.96 -11.02 -6.12
N PHE A 17 -0.81 -9.88 -6.78
CA PHE A 17 -0.67 -8.62 -6.08
C PHE A 17 -1.99 -8.50 -5.32
N THR A 18 -2.01 -8.99 -4.09
CA THR A 18 -2.96 -8.53 -3.09
C THR A 18 -2.64 -7.06 -2.93
N VAL A 19 -3.31 -6.27 -3.76
CA VAL A 19 -3.38 -4.83 -3.61
C VAL A 19 -3.93 -4.63 -2.20
N ALA A 20 -3.15 -3.99 -1.34
CA ALA A 20 -3.61 -3.62 -0.02
C ALA A 20 -4.66 -2.52 -0.22
N LEU A 21 -5.93 -2.92 -0.31
CA LEU A 21 -7.04 -1.97 -0.36
C LEU A 21 -7.21 -1.34 1.02
N VAL A 22 -7.39 -0.03 1.06
CA VAL A 22 -7.65 0.69 2.32
C VAL A 22 -9.10 0.51 2.71
N GLY A 23 -9.35 -0.14 3.86
CA GLY A 23 -10.69 -0.26 4.42
C GLY A 23 -11.29 1.13 4.71
N GLY A 24 -12.58 1.34 4.44
CA GLY A 24 -13.22 2.65 4.67
C GLY A 24 -12.94 3.73 3.62
N SER A 25 -12.16 3.43 2.58
CA SER A 25 -11.99 4.33 1.43
C SER A 25 -13.25 4.40 0.54
N GLN A 26 -13.32 5.42 -0.32
CA GLN A 26 -14.40 5.58 -1.30
C GLN A 26 -14.45 4.39 -2.26
N VAL A 27 -15.67 3.95 -2.57
CA VAL A 27 -15.90 2.91 -3.58
C VAL A 27 -16.07 3.58 -4.94
N PRO A 28 -15.34 3.17 -5.98
CA PRO A 28 -15.53 3.73 -7.32
C PRO A 28 -16.95 3.41 -7.83
N GLU A 29 -17.59 4.39 -8.46
CA GLU A 29 -18.89 4.22 -9.13
C GLU A 29 -18.77 3.26 -10.31
N PHE A 30 -17.59 3.24 -10.95
CA PHE A 30 -17.29 2.32 -12.04
C PHE A 30 -15.81 1.93 -12.01
N PHE A 31 -15.55 0.65 -12.29
CA PHE A 31 -14.20 0.10 -12.42
C PHE A 31 -14.04 -0.60 -13.77
N SER A 32 -12.90 -0.38 -14.42
CA SER A 32 -12.56 -1.02 -15.69
C SER A 32 -11.11 -1.47 -15.68
N ASP A 33 -10.89 -2.78 -15.88
CA ASP A 33 -9.58 -3.40 -15.96
C ASP A 33 -9.30 -3.89 -17.39
N TRP A 34 -8.38 -3.20 -18.05
CA TRP A 34 -7.74 -3.63 -19.28
C TRP A 34 -6.32 -3.99 -18.84
N ARG A 35 -5.76 -5.12 -19.28
CA ARG A 35 -4.48 -5.66 -18.74
C ARG A 35 -3.32 -4.66 -18.55
N PHE A 36 -3.30 -3.57 -19.30
CA PHE A 36 -2.29 -2.50 -19.25
C PHE A 36 -2.80 -1.17 -18.67
N LEU A 37 -4.10 -1.06 -18.38
CA LEU A 37 -4.80 0.13 -17.92
C LEU A 37 -5.96 -0.26 -17.00
N ARG A 38 -5.89 0.16 -15.73
CA ARG A 38 -7.04 0.16 -14.82
C ARG A 38 -7.58 1.57 -14.66
N ALA A 39 -8.89 1.68 -14.56
CA ALA A 39 -9.59 2.94 -14.37
C ALA A 39 -10.60 2.80 -13.24
N HIS A 40 -10.47 3.65 -12.22
CA HIS A 40 -11.36 3.77 -11.07
C HIS A 40 -12.06 5.13 -11.18
N VAL A 41 -13.38 5.12 -11.40
CA VAL A 41 -14.18 6.32 -11.62
C VAL A 41 -14.92 6.66 -10.34
N PHE A 42 -14.69 7.86 -9.83
CA PHE A 42 -15.35 8.50 -8.70
C PHE A 42 -16.13 9.71 -9.19
N SER A 43 -16.97 10.29 -8.33
CA SER A 43 -17.81 11.43 -8.67
C SER A 43 -17.00 12.63 -9.20
N ASP A 44 -15.89 12.96 -8.52
CA ASP A 44 -15.05 14.13 -8.85
C ASP A 44 -13.75 13.77 -9.58
N TYR A 45 -13.36 12.50 -9.59
CA TYR A 45 -12.05 12.06 -10.08
C TYR A 45 -12.10 10.75 -10.86
N VAL A 46 -11.16 10.59 -11.78
CA VAL A 46 -10.82 9.30 -12.37
C VAL A 46 -9.38 8.98 -12.04
N VAL A 47 -9.14 7.86 -11.37
CA VAL A 47 -7.80 7.35 -11.07
C VAL A 47 -7.45 6.28 -12.09
N TYR A 48 -6.36 6.49 -12.81
CA TYR A 48 -5.81 5.56 -13.78
C TYR A 48 -4.56 4.89 -13.24
N GLU A 49 -4.46 3.58 -13.42
CA GLU A 49 -3.22 2.82 -13.22
C GLU A 49 -2.75 2.32 -14.59
N LEU A 50 -1.63 2.84 -15.10
CA LEU A 50 -1.04 2.42 -16.37
C LEU A 50 0.14 1.50 -16.10
N MET A 51 0.09 0.27 -16.63
CA MET A 51 1.16 -0.70 -16.44
C MET A 51 2.49 -0.14 -16.97
N GLN A 52 3.53 -0.17 -16.15
CA GLN A 52 4.87 0.23 -16.56
C GLN A 52 5.47 -0.76 -17.56
N THR A 53 6.36 -0.29 -18.41
CA THR A 53 6.95 -1.10 -19.49
C THR A 53 7.79 -2.27 -18.98
N ASP A 54 8.38 -2.13 -17.79
CA ASP A 54 9.12 -3.19 -17.09
C ASP A 54 8.24 -4.13 -16.27
N MET A 55 6.91 -3.90 -16.26
CA MET A 55 5.91 -4.65 -15.49
C MET A 55 6.15 -4.65 -13.98
N SER A 56 6.92 -3.69 -13.46
CA SER A 56 7.23 -3.62 -12.02
C SER A 56 6.04 -3.11 -11.20
N GLY A 57 5.13 -2.35 -11.81
CA GLY A 57 3.92 -1.83 -11.19
C GLY A 57 3.20 -0.90 -12.14
N PHE A 58 2.48 0.09 -11.60
CA PHE A 58 1.73 1.05 -12.39
C PHE A 58 2.26 2.47 -12.21
N GLU A 59 2.08 3.28 -13.24
CA GLU A 59 2.03 4.73 -13.09
C GLU A 59 0.60 5.11 -12.69
N VAL A 60 0.46 5.79 -11.55
CA VAL A 60 -0.85 6.22 -11.03
C VAL A 60 -1.09 7.68 -11.39
N LYS A 61 -2.21 7.95 -12.08
CA LYS A 61 -2.60 9.27 -12.57
C LYS A 61 -4.01 9.61 -12.12
N VAL A 62 -4.25 10.86 -11.75
CA VAL A 62 -5.59 11.38 -11.46
C VAL A 62 -5.99 12.39 -12.51
N VAL A 63 -7.21 12.26 -12.99
CA VAL A 63 -7.89 13.20 -13.88
C VAL A 63 -9.13 13.72 -13.16
N GLN A 64 -9.43 15.01 -13.31
CA GLN A 64 -10.67 15.59 -12.79
C GLN A 64 -11.85 15.13 -13.66
N ALA A 65 -12.89 14.58 -13.04
CA ALA A 65 -14.11 14.24 -13.75
C ALA A 65 -14.82 15.55 -14.18
N GLY A 66 -15.08 15.70 -15.48
CA GLY A 66 -15.86 16.82 -15.99
C GLY A 66 -17.37 16.57 -15.84
N PRO A 67 -18.22 17.62 -15.94
CA PRO A 67 -19.68 17.50 -15.81
C PRO A 67 -20.38 16.69 -16.92
N THR A 68 -19.65 16.08 -17.85
CA THR A 68 -20.21 15.32 -18.98
C THR A 68 -20.00 13.83 -18.81
N GLY A 69 -21.10 13.13 -18.50
CA GLY A 69 -21.14 11.67 -18.37
C GLY A 69 -20.60 10.96 -19.61
N GLY A 70 -19.50 10.24 -19.42
CA GLY A 70 -19.00 9.30 -20.42
C GLY A 70 -17.53 8.94 -20.22
N LEU A 71 -17.25 7.64 -20.18
CA LEU A 71 -15.90 7.04 -20.18
C LEU A 71 -14.97 7.52 -21.30
N LYS A 72 -15.49 8.25 -22.31
CA LYS A 72 -14.72 8.75 -23.45
C LYS A 72 -13.72 9.85 -23.09
N ILE A 73 -13.81 10.46 -21.90
CA ILE A 73 -13.05 11.68 -21.58
C ILE A 73 -11.65 11.39 -21.03
N GLY A 74 -11.45 10.36 -20.22
CA GLY A 74 -10.34 10.44 -19.26
C GLY A 74 -8.94 10.03 -19.74
N PHE A 75 -8.76 9.17 -20.76
CA PHE A 75 -7.39 8.75 -21.12
C PHE A 75 -6.55 9.85 -21.78
N PHE A 76 -7.17 10.76 -22.55
CA PHE A 76 -6.50 11.90 -23.20
C PHE A 76 -6.62 13.20 -22.40
N SER A 77 -7.29 13.16 -21.25
CA SER A 77 -7.41 14.32 -20.39
C SER A 77 -6.08 14.63 -19.72
N LYS A 78 -5.78 15.92 -19.55
CA LYS A 78 -4.60 16.36 -18.80
C LYS A 78 -4.73 15.87 -17.35
N SER A 79 -3.77 15.08 -16.89
CA SER A 79 -3.71 14.66 -15.49
C SER A 79 -3.60 15.88 -14.58
N VAL A 80 -4.39 15.89 -13.51
CA VAL A 80 -4.31 16.90 -12.45
C VAL A 80 -3.24 16.54 -11.43
N LEU A 81 -2.99 15.24 -11.25
CA LEU A 81 -1.95 14.70 -10.40
C LEU A 81 -1.35 13.45 -11.05
N VAL A 82 -0.04 13.26 -10.89
CA VAL A 82 0.67 12.03 -11.24
C VAL A 82 1.49 11.66 -10.01
N ALA A 83 1.34 10.43 -9.53
CA ALA A 83 2.15 9.94 -8.42
C ALA A 83 3.64 9.92 -8.83
N GLU A 84 4.53 9.94 -7.84
CA GLU A 84 5.97 9.88 -8.10
C GLU A 84 6.34 8.60 -8.86
N SER A 85 7.38 8.67 -9.70
CA SER A 85 7.85 7.52 -10.47
C SER A 85 8.26 6.36 -9.55
N GLY A 86 7.78 5.16 -9.86
CA GLY A 86 8.04 3.94 -9.11
C GLY A 86 6.95 2.90 -9.36
N PRO A 87 7.14 1.65 -8.91
CA PRO A 87 6.11 0.64 -9.01
C PRO A 87 4.99 0.97 -8.03
N ASN A 88 3.97 1.67 -8.51
CA ASN A 88 2.85 2.10 -7.68
C ASN A 88 1.64 1.19 -7.88
N PHE A 89 0.82 1.10 -6.83
CA PHE A 89 -0.48 0.45 -6.86
C PHE A 89 -1.50 1.33 -6.16
N PHE A 90 -2.64 1.57 -6.79
CA PHE A 90 -3.73 2.33 -6.18
C PHE A 90 -4.28 1.54 -4.97
N MET A 91 -4.32 2.17 -3.80
CA MET A 91 -4.85 1.55 -2.57
C MET A 91 -6.24 2.06 -2.19
N GLY A 92 -6.52 3.33 -2.48
CA GLY A 92 -7.78 3.95 -2.09
C GLY A 92 -7.81 5.46 -2.34
N LEU A 93 -9.02 6.01 -2.24
CA LEU A 93 -9.29 7.44 -2.30
C LEU A 93 -10.17 7.82 -1.10
N TRP A 94 -9.86 8.92 -0.43
CA TRP A 94 -10.73 9.49 0.60
C TRP A 94 -10.84 10.99 0.39
N ASN A 95 -12.04 11.46 0.06
CA ASN A 95 -12.27 12.82 -0.41
C ASN A 95 -11.24 13.17 -1.51
N ASP A 96 -10.36 14.12 -1.23
CA ASP A 96 -9.36 14.63 -2.15
C ASP A 96 -7.95 14.04 -1.90
N VAL A 97 -7.86 12.96 -1.11
CA VAL A 97 -6.60 12.30 -0.72
C VAL A 97 -6.47 10.95 -1.43
N LEU A 98 -5.50 10.85 -2.33
CA LEU A 98 -5.13 9.64 -3.04
C LEU A 98 -4.12 8.83 -2.21
N MET A 99 -4.38 7.54 -2.02
CA MET A 99 -3.53 6.59 -1.30
C MET A 99 -2.90 5.59 -2.27
N VAL A 100 -1.57 5.47 -2.19
CA VAL A 100 -0.76 4.66 -3.11
C VAL A 100 0.22 3.79 -2.35
N ASP A 101 0.30 2.52 -2.72
CA ASP A 101 1.35 1.59 -2.30
C ASP A 101 2.52 1.80 -3.26
N THR A 102 3.64 2.30 -2.76
CA THR A 102 4.82 2.65 -3.57
C THR A 102 5.94 1.63 -3.34
N GLY A 103 6.05 0.63 -4.20
CA GLY A 103 7.05 -0.41 -4.05
C GLY A 103 6.53 -1.79 -4.43
N THR A 104 7.45 -2.73 -4.61
CA THR A 104 7.16 -4.16 -4.81
C THR A 104 7.60 -5.03 -3.63
N ALA A 105 7.98 -4.40 -2.51
CA ALA A 105 8.57 -5.08 -1.38
C ALA A 105 7.52 -5.94 -0.63
N PRO A 106 7.95 -7.07 -0.01
CA PRO A 106 7.18 -7.65 1.09
C PRO A 106 7.07 -6.63 2.23
N GLU A 107 6.18 -6.89 3.18
CA GLU A 107 6.04 -5.98 4.32
C GLU A 107 7.36 -5.81 5.11
N PRO A 108 7.64 -4.60 5.63
CA PRO A 108 6.83 -3.39 5.50
C PRO A 108 6.91 -2.75 4.11
N ARG A 109 5.75 -2.28 3.64
CA ARG A 109 5.57 -1.58 2.36
C ARG A 109 5.61 -0.06 2.56
N LEU A 110 5.44 0.72 1.51
CA LEU A 110 5.48 2.18 1.55
C LEU A 110 4.13 2.78 1.18
N LEU A 111 3.54 3.51 2.12
CA LEU A 111 2.32 4.26 1.93
C LEU A 111 2.66 5.68 1.51
N SER A 112 2.13 6.11 0.37
CA SER A 112 2.25 7.49 -0.12
C SER A 112 0.86 8.11 -0.23
N LEU A 113 0.66 9.26 0.43
CA LEU A 113 -0.58 10.03 0.34
C LEU A 113 -0.37 11.31 -0.45
N TYR A 114 -1.24 11.54 -1.42
CA TYR A 114 -1.22 12.72 -2.26
C TYR A 114 -2.51 13.52 -2.07
N HIS A 115 -2.38 14.82 -1.83
CA HIS A 115 -3.53 15.73 -1.81
C HIS A 115 -3.75 16.28 -3.22
N ILE A 116 -4.86 15.87 -3.85
CA ILE A 116 -5.15 16.11 -5.27
C ILE A 116 -5.25 17.62 -5.61
N PRO A 117 -5.95 18.47 -4.82
CA PRO A 117 -6.13 19.89 -5.11
C PRO A 117 -4.81 20.66 -5.05
N GLU A 118 -3.96 20.34 -4.08
CA GLU A 118 -2.62 20.94 -3.91
C GLU A 118 -1.55 20.29 -4.81
N LYS A 119 -1.87 19.16 -5.45
CA LYS A 119 -1.01 18.45 -6.41
C LYS A 119 0.34 18.05 -5.85
N ARG A 120 0.37 17.64 -4.58
CA ARG A 120 1.62 17.27 -3.89
C ARG A 120 1.46 16.04 -3.01
N LEU A 121 2.58 15.37 -2.78
CA LEU A 121 2.73 14.39 -1.71
C LEU A 121 2.59 15.12 -0.36
N VAL A 122 1.74 14.60 0.52
CA VAL A 122 1.47 15.17 1.84
C VAL A 122 1.97 14.29 2.98
N HIS A 123 2.03 12.98 2.76
CA HIS A 123 2.54 12.02 3.73
C HIS A 123 3.20 10.84 3.04
N ARG A 124 4.26 10.32 3.64
CA ARG A 124 4.96 9.12 3.17
C ARG A 124 5.52 8.36 4.35
N ASP A 125 5.21 7.08 4.45
CA ASP A 125 5.63 6.27 5.58
C ASP A 125 5.71 4.79 5.23
N SER A 126 6.50 4.05 6.01
CA SER A 126 6.46 2.60 5.99
C SER A 126 5.18 2.08 6.66
N TYR A 127 4.60 1.00 6.15
CA TYR A 127 3.43 0.39 6.75
C TYR A 127 3.44 -1.14 6.68
N PHE A 128 2.80 -1.74 7.67
CA PHE A 128 2.30 -3.10 7.65
C PHE A 128 0.78 -3.07 7.57
N SER A 129 0.21 -4.03 6.85
CA SER A 129 -1.24 -4.18 6.71
C SER A 129 -1.87 -4.64 8.03
N PRO A 130 -3.17 -4.34 8.24
CA PRO A 130 -4.06 -3.57 7.35
C PRO A 130 -3.84 -2.05 7.44
N VAL A 131 -4.37 -1.34 6.44
CA VAL A 131 -4.55 0.11 6.44
C VAL A 131 -6.04 0.40 6.33
N GLU A 132 -6.56 1.24 7.23
CA GLU A 132 -8.01 1.46 7.36
C GLU A 132 -8.31 2.93 7.66
N ILE A 133 -9.48 3.40 7.25
CA ILE A 133 -10.00 4.72 7.55
C ILE A 133 -11.11 4.58 8.59
N ASP A 134 -10.96 5.31 9.69
CA ASP A 134 -11.97 5.48 10.73
C ASP A 134 -12.32 6.96 10.87
N GLY A 135 -13.47 7.35 10.31
CA GLY A 135 -13.90 8.74 10.18
C GLY A 135 -12.94 9.56 9.31
N GLU A 136 -12.20 10.47 9.94
CA GLU A 136 -11.22 11.37 9.31
C GLU A 136 -9.77 10.92 9.56
N ARG A 137 -9.57 9.71 10.08
CA ARG A 137 -8.25 9.19 10.45
C ARG A 137 -7.88 7.97 9.63
N LEU A 138 -6.65 7.93 9.16
CA LEU A 138 -6.02 6.74 8.60
C LEU A 138 -5.26 5.99 9.70
N LEU A 139 -5.60 4.73 9.89
CA LEU A 139 -5.01 3.80 10.85
C LEU A 139 -4.11 2.84 10.09
N TYR A 140 -2.86 2.70 10.55
CA TYR A 140 -1.93 1.70 10.04
C TYR A 140 -0.84 1.41 11.05
N TYR A 141 0.00 0.40 10.76
CA TYR A 141 1.12 0.02 11.61
C TYR A 141 2.43 0.41 10.94
N ARG A 142 3.13 1.40 11.48
CA ARG A 142 4.40 1.90 10.96
C ARG A 142 5.58 1.03 11.41
N ASP A 143 6.54 0.75 10.53
CA ASP A 143 7.82 0.14 10.92
C ASP A 143 8.63 1.14 11.76
N ILE A 144 9.05 0.74 12.97
CA ILE A 144 9.89 1.59 13.82
C ILE A 144 11.39 1.36 13.61
N GLY A 145 11.78 0.56 12.61
CA GLY A 145 13.17 0.35 12.20
C GLY A 145 13.94 -0.63 13.08
N LEU A 146 13.26 -1.36 13.96
CA LEU A 146 13.86 -2.41 14.79
C LEU A 146 13.60 -3.78 14.16
N ARG A 147 14.69 -4.44 13.73
CA ARG A 147 14.67 -5.74 13.05
C ARG A 147 15.65 -6.72 13.67
N PHE A 148 15.21 -7.97 13.70
CA PHE A 148 15.76 -9.07 14.48
C PHE A 148 15.75 -10.33 13.60
N TYR A 149 16.83 -11.11 13.58
CA TYR A 149 17.02 -12.35 12.81
C TYR A 149 17.67 -13.53 13.60
N ASP A 150 18.18 -13.33 14.82
CA ASP A 150 18.83 -14.33 15.67
C ASP A 150 18.56 -14.09 17.18
N PRO A 151 17.95 -15.04 17.91
CA PRO A 151 17.62 -14.89 19.33
C PRO A 151 18.84 -14.74 20.27
N VAL A 152 20.07 -14.98 19.83
CA VAL A 152 21.28 -15.01 20.66
C VAL A 152 22.12 -13.74 20.55
N ASN A 153 22.11 -13.07 19.39
CA ASN A 153 23.06 -11.99 19.05
C ASN A 153 22.43 -10.59 18.92
N GLU A 154 21.18 -10.44 19.34
CA GLU A 154 20.40 -9.27 18.98
C GLU A 154 20.54 -8.05 19.88
N LYS A 155 20.33 -6.89 19.25
CA LYS A 155 20.24 -5.59 19.91
C LYS A 155 19.20 -5.69 21.03
N ARG A 156 19.54 -5.20 22.22
CA ARG A 156 18.54 -5.01 23.26
C ARG A 156 17.50 -4.00 22.80
N LEU A 157 16.25 -4.28 23.11
CA LEU A 157 15.17 -3.32 22.92
C LEU A 157 15.45 -2.07 23.76
N PRO A 158 15.01 -0.88 23.30
CA PRO A 158 14.88 0.30 24.16
C PRO A 158 14.08 -0.04 25.42
N GLU A 159 14.36 0.66 26.53
CA GLU A 159 13.76 0.37 27.84
C GLU A 159 12.22 0.43 27.79
N GLU A 160 11.69 1.38 27.02
CA GLU A 160 10.27 1.56 26.78
C GLU A 160 9.60 0.38 26.06
N LEU A 161 10.38 -0.47 25.38
CA LEU A 161 9.92 -1.66 24.66
C LEU A 161 10.34 -2.98 25.32
N ALA A 162 11.02 -2.94 26.47
CA ALA A 162 11.54 -4.14 27.13
C ALA A 162 10.45 -5.19 27.43
N PHE A 163 9.20 -4.74 27.61
CA PHE A 163 8.04 -5.63 27.80
C PHE A 163 7.75 -6.57 26.62
N LEU A 164 8.29 -6.29 25.42
CA LEU A 164 8.14 -7.13 24.22
C LEU A 164 9.22 -8.20 24.08
N GLU A 165 10.28 -8.17 24.91
CA GLU A 165 11.48 -8.99 24.72
C GLU A 165 11.18 -10.50 24.74
N GLU A 166 10.36 -10.95 25.69
CA GLU A 166 9.99 -12.38 25.80
C GLU A 166 9.24 -12.87 24.56
N SER A 167 8.28 -12.07 24.06
CA SER A 167 7.52 -12.40 22.85
C SER A 167 8.40 -12.43 21.61
N LEU A 168 9.32 -11.47 21.48
CA LEU A 168 10.28 -11.40 20.37
C LEU A 168 11.19 -12.64 20.34
N VAL A 169 11.78 -13.00 21.49
CA VAL A 169 12.65 -14.18 21.60
C VAL A 169 11.86 -15.46 21.31
N SER A 170 10.60 -15.55 21.75
CA SER A 170 9.74 -16.68 21.45
C SER A 170 9.47 -16.82 19.95
N MET A 171 9.14 -15.72 19.25
CA MET A 171 8.87 -15.73 17.82
C MET A 171 10.10 -16.14 17.00
N LEU A 172 11.28 -15.60 17.33
CA LEU A 172 12.53 -15.98 16.64
C LEU A 172 12.89 -17.46 16.82
N LYS A 173 12.53 -18.06 17.96
CA LYS A 173 12.72 -19.50 18.18
C LYS A 173 11.72 -20.36 17.41
N ASP A 174 10.48 -19.89 17.27
CA ASP A 174 9.41 -20.59 16.56
C ASP A 174 9.67 -20.62 15.04
N GLN A 175 10.11 -19.50 14.45
CA GLN A 175 10.42 -19.38 13.02
C GLN A 175 11.84 -18.83 12.81
N PRO A 176 12.90 -19.62 13.04
CA PRO A 176 14.30 -19.15 13.05
C PRO A 176 14.85 -18.74 11.68
N TYR A 177 14.07 -18.90 10.62
CA TYR A 177 14.41 -18.53 9.25
C TYR A 177 13.70 -17.25 8.80
N LEU A 178 12.83 -16.68 9.64
CA LEU A 178 12.18 -15.39 9.41
C LEU A 178 12.79 -14.34 10.33
N GLY A 179 12.90 -13.13 9.82
CA GLY A 179 13.15 -11.98 10.67
C GLY A 179 11.91 -11.62 11.47
N VAL A 180 12.10 -10.81 12.50
CA VAL A 180 11.05 -10.22 13.31
C VAL A 180 11.26 -8.70 13.31
N ALA A 181 10.18 -7.96 13.06
CA ALA A 181 10.16 -6.50 13.13
C ALA A 181 9.15 -6.04 14.18
N ILE A 182 9.36 -4.84 14.71
CA ILE A 182 8.37 -4.18 15.57
C ILE A 182 7.69 -3.09 14.76
N SER A 183 6.38 -3.03 14.88
CA SER A 183 5.55 -1.99 14.29
C SER A 183 4.76 -1.27 15.37
N GLU A 184 4.50 0.02 15.17
CA GLU A 184 3.66 0.82 16.05
C GLU A 184 2.38 1.20 15.31
N LYS A 185 1.23 1.01 15.95
CA LYS A 185 -0.03 1.55 15.43
C LYS A 185 0.01 3.08 15.49
N VAL A 186 -0.38 3.72 14.41
CA VAL A 186 -0.41 5.18 14.31
C VAL A 186 -1.75 5.63 13.73
N TYR A 187 -2.12 6.88 14.05
CA TYR A 187 -3.23 7.58 13.43
C TYR A 187 -2.68 8.75 12.61
N LEU A 188 -3.08 8.87 11.36
CA LEU A 188 -2.86 10.08 10.56
C LEU A 188 -4.19 10.79 10.37
N ASP A 189 -4.30 12.03 10.82
CA ASP A 189 -5.46 12.88 10.55
C ASP A 189 -5.45 13.29 9.06
N LEU A 190 -6.49 12.91 8.32
CA LEU A 190 -6.55 13.11 6.86
C LEU A 190 -6.93 14.54 6.45
N LEU A 191 -7.32 15.39 7.40
CA LEU A 191 -7.61 16.81 7.15
C LEU A 191 -6.37 17.68 7.37
N THR A 192 -5.58 17.36 8.38
CA THR A 192 -4.40 18.15 8.79
C THR A 192 -3.07 17.52 8.38
N PHE A 193 -3.09 16.22 8.06
CA PHE A 193 -1.91 15.38 7.82
C PHE A 193 -0.97 15.28 9.03
N GLU A 194 -1.49 15.51 10.24
CA GLU A 194 -0.75 15.30 11.48
C GLU A 194 -0.77 13.83 11.90
N LEU A 195 0.42 13.31 12.23
CA LEU A 195 0.61 11.93 12.66
C LEU A 195 0.66 11.84 14.18
N VAL A 196 -0.11 10.90 14.74
CA VAL A 196 -0.20 10.62 16.17
C VAL A 196 0.26 9.20 16.44
N ASN A 197 1.28 9.09 17.30
CA ASN A 197 1.80 7.83 17.82
C ASN A 197 0.88 7.32 18.96
N THR A 198 0.54 6.04 18.95
CA THR A 198 -0.38 5.46 19.95
C THR A 198 0.35 4.82 21.12
N GLY A 199 1.61 4.43 20.95
CA GLY A 199 2.31 3.55 21.88
C GLY A 199 1.79 2.11 21.89
N GLU A 200 0.88 1.73 20.99
CA GLU A 200 0.47 0.34 20.79
C GLU A 200 1.42 -0.34 19.79
N TYR A 201 2.20 -1.32 20.27
CA TYR A 201 3.21 -2.02 19.47
C TYR A 201 2.79 -3.45 19.13
N VAL A 202 3.19 -3.90 17.94
CA VAL A 202 2.95 -5.25 17.45
C VAL A 202 4.24 -5.82 16.84
N ILE A 203 4.58 -7.04 17.26
CA ILE A 203 5.70 -7.80 16.71
C ILE A 203 5.22 -8.58 15.48
N ARG A 204 5.98 -8.54 14.38
CA ARG A 204 5.61 -9.12 13.08
C ARG A 204 6.76 -9.96 12.52
N TYR A 205 6.44 -11.08 11.88
CA TYR A 205 7.41 -11.78 11.06
C TYR A 205 7.68 -11.01 9.77
N VAL A 206 8.93 -10.99 9.32
CA VAL A 206 9.40 -10.37 8.08
C VAL A 206 10.34 -11.31 7.34
N GLN A 207 10.37 -11.21 6.01
CA GLN A 207 11.25 -11.99 5.12
C GLN A 207 12.44 -11.15 4.65
#